data_AF-A0A671VET1-F1
#
_entry.id   AF-A0A671VET1-F1
#
_cell.length_a   1.000
_cell.length_b   1.000
_cell.length_c   1.000
_cell.angle_alpha   90.00
_cell.angle_beta   90.00
_cell.angle_gamma   90.00
#
_symmetry.space_group_name_H-M   'P 1'
#
loop_
_entity.id
_entity.type
_entity.pdbx_description
1 polymer ?
#
loop_
_entity_poly.entity_id
_entity_poly.type
_entity_poly.pdbx_seq_one_letter_code
_entity_poly.pdbx_strand_id
1 'polypeptide(L)'
;MAEKKTASIKKVLLDTLEDLGEDEFKKFKWFLQDGGFLGSLPVVRKSQLEKASRTETVDVIIQTYNQHAGEVVKKVLPEINRNDLVEELLRRGEAALLHLAHVINKKNQQQ
;
A
#
# COMPACT_ATOMS: atom_id res chain seq x y z
N MET A 1 10.91 8.47 14.81
CA MET A 1 11.23 7.95 13.44
C MET A 1 10.17 6.99 12.88
N ALA A 2 9.33 6.35 13.71
CA ALA A 2 8.27 5.44 13.23
C ALA A 2 7.10 6.15 12.51
N GLU A 3 6.70 7.35 12.94
CA GLU A 3 5.55 8.06 12.34
C GLU A 3 5.78 8.52 10.89
N LYS A 4 7.04 8.80 10.52
CA LYS A 4 7.36 9.27 9.16
C LYS A 4 7.24 8.16 8.11
N LYS A 5 7.35 6.89 8.52
CA LYS A 5 7.24 5.73 7.62
C LYS A 5 5.77 5.42 7.32
N THR A 6 4.89 5.47 8.32
CA THR A 6 3.46 5.18 8.17
C THR A 6 2.74 6.23 7.31
N ALA A 7 3.07 7.51 7.48
CA ALA A 7 2.51 8.58 6.66
C ALA A 7 2.86 8.43 5.16
N SER A 8 4.09 8.02 4.86
CA SER A 8 4.52 7.75 3.48
C SER A 8 3.80 6.54 2.90
N ILE A 9 3.64 5.45 3.68
CA ILE A 9 2.90 4.26 3.22
C ILE A 9 1.44 4.62 2.91
N LYS A 10 0.77 5.36 3.80
CA LYS A 10 -0.62 5.80 3.59
C LYS A 10 -0.80 6.54 2.26
N LYS A 11 0.11 7.48 1.98
CA LYS A 11 0.05 8.26 0.73
C LYS A 11 0.29 7.39 -0.50
N VAL A 12 1.29 6.51 -0.47
CA VAL A 12 1.59 5.63 -1.61
C VAL A 12 0.42 4.66 -1.86
N LEU A 13 -0.13 4.06 -0.80
CA LEU A 13 -1.30 3.19 -0.92
C LEU A 13 -2.51 3.93 -1.51
N LEU A 14 -2.77 5.16 -1.08
CA LEU A 14 -3.87 5.95 -1.62
C LEU A 14 -3.70 6.19 -3.12
N ASP A 15 -2.54 6.66 -3.54
CA ASP A 15 -2.23 6.90 -4.96
C ASP A 15 -2.41 5.62 -5.79
N THR A 16 -1.90 4.49 -5.29
CA THR A 16 -2.09 3.17 -5.90
C THR A 16 -3.57 2.78 -6.02
N LEU A 17 -4.37 3.06 -4.99
CA LEU A 17 -5.82 2.77 -5.00
C LEU A 17 -6.59 3.75 -5.91
N GLU A 18 -6.09 4.96 -6.13
CA GLU A 18 -6.64 5.93 -7.08
C GLU A 18 -6.38 5.52 -8.53
N ASP A 19 -5.24 4.88 -8.82
CA ASP A 19 -4.93 4.26 -10.12
C ASP A 19 -5.74 2.98 -10.42
N LEU A 20 -6.44 2.42 -9.43
CA LEU A 20 -7.38 1.31 -9.64
C LEU A 20 -8.72 1.83 -10.18
N GLY A 21 -9.18 1.27 -11.27
CA GLY A 21 -10.56 1.42 -11.75
C GLY A 21 -11.58 0.86 -10.76
N GLU A 22 -12.87 1.15 -10.98
CA GLU A 22 -13.92 0.74 -10.04
C GLU A 22 -14.05 -0.77 -9.88
N ASP A 23 -13.97 -1.53 -10.99
CA ASP A 23 -14.03 -2.99 -10.97
C ASP A 23 -12.81 -3.61 -10.25
N GLU A 24 -11.63 -3.06 -10.50
CA GLU A 24 -10.38 -3.49 -9.88
C GLU A 24 -10.39 -3.20 -8.39
N PHE A 25 -10.86 -2.01 -8.01
CA PHE A 25 -11.01 -1.62 -6.61
C PHE A 25 -12.05 -2.50 -5.90
N LYS A 26 -13.14 -2.88 -6.57
CA LYS A 26 -14.13 -3.82 -6.02
C LYS A 26 -13.52 -5.21 -5.78
N LYS A 27 -12.73 -5.73 -6.71
CA LYS A 27 -11.99 -6.99 -6.53
C LYS A 27 -10.96 -6.88 -5.41
N PHE A 28 -10.22 -5.77 -5.34
CA PHE A 28 -9.26 -5.51 -4.28
C PHE A 28 -9.92 -5.60 -2.89
N LYS A 29 -11.07 -4.95 -2.71
CA LYS A 29 -11.87 -5.04 -1.48
C LYS A 29 -12.37 -6.47 -1.21
N TRP A 30 -12.65 -7.24 -2.26
CA TRP A 30 -13.05 -8.63 -2.14
C TRP A 30 -11.93 -9.54 -1.61
N PHE A 31 -10.67 -9.32 -1.99
CA PHE A 31 -9.53 -10.06 -1.43
C PHE A 31 -9.19 -9.67 0.01
N LEU A 32 -9.44 -8.42 0.41
CA LEU A 32 -9.23 -7.95 1.80
C LEU A 32 -10.21 -8.55 2.83
N GLN A 33 -11.33 -9.08 2.36
CA GLN A 33 -12.29 -9.82 3.19
C GLN A 33 -12.10 -11.34 3.05
N ASP A 34 -11.18 -11.80 2.20
CA ASP A 34 -10.91 -13.22 2.01
C ASP A 34 -9.90 -13.71 3.06
N GLY A 35 -10.43 -14.41 4.07
CA GLY A 35 -9.62 -14.95 5.16
C GLY A 35 -8.66 -16.06 4.71
N GLY A 36 -8.94 -16.75 3.60
CA GLY A 36 -8.03 -17.75 3.04
C GLY A 36 -6.77 -17.10 2.44
N PHE A 37 -6.96 -15.98 1.76
CA PHE A 37 -5.91 -15.16 1.18
C PHE A 37 -5.06 -14.46 2.26
N LEU A 38 -5.72 -13.92 3.29
CA LEU A 38 -5.06 -13.23 4.39
C LEU A 38 -4.41 -14.18 5.41
N GLY A 39 -4.85 -15.44 5.45
CA GLY A 39 -4.29 -16.48 6.31
C GLY A 39 -4.43 -16.13 7.79
N SER A 40 -3.31 -15.79 8.43
CA SER A 40 -3.26 -15.39 9.85
C SER A 40 -3.53 -13.91 10.10
N LEU A 41 -3.67 -13.10 9.04
CA LEU A 41 -3.94 -11.68 9.17
C LEU A 41 -5.42 -11.41 9.44
N PRO A 42 -5.76 -10.37 10.22
CA PRO A 42 -7.13 -10.02 10.51
C PRO A 42 -7.90 -9.66 9.24
N VAL A 43 -9.08 -10.26 9.05
CA VAL A 43 -9.94 -10.01 7.89
C VAL A 43 -10.75 -8.73 8.11
N VAL A 44 -10.83 -7.88 7.09
CA VAL A 44 -11.66 -6.67 7.16
C VAL A 44 -13.11 -7.05 6.89
N ARG A 45 -14.04 -6.50 7.68
CA ARG A 45 -15.48 -6.79 7.49
C ARG A 45 -15.98 -6.26 6.15
N LYS A 46 -16.68 -7.12 5.41
CA LYS A 46 -17.38 -6.79 4.16
C LYS A 46 -18.22 -5.53 4.27
N SER A 47 -18.99 -5.38 5.35
CA SER A 47 -19.86 -4.22 5.55
C SER A 47 -19.12 -2.89 5.61
N GLN A 48 -17.88 -2.88 6.10
CA GLN A 48 -17.03 -1.69 6.10
C GLN A 48 -16.51 -1.41 4.69
N LEU A 49 -16.01 -2.44 4.01
CA LEU A 49 -15.41 -2.28 2.68
C LEU A 49 -16.45 -2.00 1.58
N GLU A 50 -17.66 -2.54 1.67
CA GLU A 50 -18.68 -2.40 0.63
C GLU A 50 -18.94 -0.92 0.30
N LYS A 51 -19.06 -0.08 1.33
CA LYS A 51 -19.29 1.36 1.20
C LYS A 51 -18.02 2.22 1.36
N ALA A 52 -16.89 1.62 1.73
CA ALA A 52 -15.65 2.36 1.91
C ALA A 52 -15.18 2.99 0.58
N SER A 53 -14.88 4.27 0.69
CA SER A 53 -14.09 5.00 -0.30
C SER A 53 -12.63 4.53 -0.34
N ARG A 54 -11.86 4.98 -1.33
CA ARG A 54 -10.42 4.66 -1.46
C ARG A 54 -9.64 5.09 -0.23
N THR A 55 -9.88 6.30 0.26
CA THR A 55 -9.28 6.86 1.47
C THR A 55 -9.64 6.06 2.73
N GLU A 56 -10.91 5.73 2.91
CA GLU A 56 -11.35 4.89 4.03
C GLU A 56 -10.73 3.50 3.97
N THR A 57 -10.63 2.92 2.79
CA THR A 57 -10.02 1.60 2.59
C THR A 57 -8.55 1.62 2.99
N VAL A 58 -7.78 2.64 2.58
CA VAL A 58 -6.39 2.81 3.03
C VAL A 58 -6.33 2.94 4.54
N ASP A 59 -7.20 3.75 5.15
CA ASP A 59 -7.22 3.96 6.58
C ASP A 59 -7.48 2.64 7.32
N VAL A 60 -8.46 1.87 6.87
CA VAL A 60 -8.79 0.55 7.41
C VAL A 60 -7.62 -0.43 7.27
N ILE A 61 -6.95 -0.47 6.13
CA ILE A 61 -5.77 -1.34 5.92
C ILE A 61 -4.64 -0.94 6.88
N ILE A 62 -4.36 0.36 7.02
CA ILE A 62 -3.32 0.85 7.93
C ILE A 62 -3.71 0.60 9.40
N GLN A 63 -4.97 0.77 9.78
CA GLN A 63 -5.42 0.48 11.14
C GLN A 63 -5.38 -1.02 11.44
N THR A 64 -5.75 -1.87 10.48
CA THR A 64 -5.88 -3.32 10.66
C THR A 64 -4.53 -4.04 10.59
N TYR A 65 -3.68 -3.65 9.65
CA TYR A 65 -2.41 -4.32 9.37
C TYR A 65 -1.18 -3.50 9.77
N ASN A 66 -1.34 -2.20 10.02
CA ASN A 66 -0.28 -1.28 10.42
C ASN A 66 0.94 -1.37 9.50
N GLN A 67 2.06 -1.90 9.99
CA GLN A 67 3.29 -2.09 9.22
C GLN A 67 3.14 -3.10 8.07
N HIS A 68 2.22 -4.05 8.18
CA HIS A 68 1.94 -5.07 7.17
C HIS A 68 1.00 -4.58 6.06
N ALA A 69 0.47 -3.36 6.16
CA ALA A 69 -0.43 -2.77 5.15
C ALA A 69 0.17 -2.80 3.74
N GLY A 70 1.46 -2.47 3.63
CA GLY A 70 2.17 -2.51 2.35
C GLY A 70 2.33 -3.93 1.81
N GLU A 71 2.50 -4.93 2.67
CA GLU A 71 2.63 -6.33 2.25
C GLU A 71 1.28 -6.88 1.76
N VAL A 72 0.19 -6.54 2.44
CA VAL A 72 -1.16 -6.93 2.04
C VAL A 72 -1.47 -6.39 0.65
N VAL A 73 -1.24 -5.09 0.42
CA VAL A 73 -1.52 -4.48 -0.89
C VAL A 73 -0.67 -5.10 -2.00
N LYS A 74 0.62 -5.34 -1.75
CA LYS A 74 1.51 -6.03 -2.70
C LYS A 74 1.06 -7.44 -3.05
N LYS A 75 0.39 -8.14 -2.13
CA LYS A 75 -0.20 -9.45 -2.41
C LYS A 75 -1.50 -9.35 -3.19
N VAL A 76 -2.35 -8.36 -2.94
CA VAL A 76 -3.68 -8.27 -3.58
C VAL A 76 -3.60 -7.74 -5.02
N LEU A 77 -2.74 -6.77 -5.30
CA LEU A 77 -2.56 -6.20 -6.64
C LEU A 77 -2.28 -7.23 -7.76
N PRO A 78 -1.42 -8.24 -7.60
CA PRO A 78 -1.22 -9.27 -8.64
C PRO A 78 -2.46 -10.12 -8.88
N GLU A 79 -3.29 -10.36 -7.85
CA GLU A 79 -4.54 -11.14 -7.99
C GLU A 79 -5.59 -10.41 -8.85
N ILE A 80 -5.54 -9.08 -8.90
CA ILE A 80 -6.37 -8.27 -9.79
C ILE A 80 -5.66 -7.93 -11.11
N ASN A 81 -4.54 -8.59 -11.40
CA ASN A 81 -3.72 -8.41 -12.60
C ASN A 81 -3.09 -7.01 -12.72
N ARG A 82 -2.84 -6.33 -11.59
CA ARG A 82 -2.16 -5.02 -11.51
C ARG A 82 -0.72 -5.13 -11.00
N ASN A 83 0.07 -5.94 -11.69
CA ASN A 83 1.50 -6.09 -11.42
C ASN A 83 2.29 -4.79 -11.64
N ASP A 84 1.84 -3.95 -12.58
CA ASP A 84 2.35 -2.60 -12.82
C ASP A 84 2.36 -1.76 -11.55
N LEU A 85 1.26 -1.82 -10.78
CA LEU A 85 1.13 -1.09 -9.53
C LEU A 85 1.98 -1.67 -8.40
N VAL A 86 2.27 -2.97 -8.41
CA VAL A 86 3.19 -3.59 -7.45
C VAL A 86 4.60 -3.05 -7.63
N GLU A 87 5.06 -2.98 -8.87
CA GLU A 87 6.37 -2.42 -9.20
C GLU A 87 6.46 -0.94 -8.83
N GLU A 88 5.42 -0.15 -9.12
CA GLU A 88 5.41 1.27 -8.73
C GLU A 88 5.35 1.44 -7.21
N LEU A 89 4.59 0.60 -6.50
CA LEU A 89 4.53 0.58 -5.03
C LEU A 89 5.89 0.21 -4.42
N LEU A 90 6.62 -0.75 -5.00
CA LEU A 90 8.00 -1.09 -4.63
C LEU A 90 8.93 0.09 -4.89
N ARG A 91 8.88 0.67 -6.10
CA ARG A 91 9.71 1.80 -6.50
C ARG A 91 9.48 3.02 -5.61
N ARG A 92 8.24 3.34 -5.27
CA ARG A 92 7.88 4.45 -4.36
C ARG A 92 8.24 4.17 -2.91
N GLY A 93 8.13 2.92 -2.46
CA GLY A 93 8.61 2.48 -1.16
C GLY A 93 10.13 2.53 -1.02
N GLU A 94 10.86 2.18 -2.08
CA GLU A 94 12.32 2.20 -2.17
C GLU A 94 12.90 3.59 -2.49
N ALA A 95 12.15 4.46 -3.16
CA ALA A 95 12.57 5.84 -3.43
C ALA A 95 12.82 6.65 -2.13
N ALA A 96 12.25 6.22 -1.00
CA ALA A 96 12.59 6.75 0.31
C ALA A 96 14.05 6.44 0.73
N LEU A 97 14.64 5.35 0.23
CA LEU A 97 16.05 4.98 0.46
C LEU A 97 16.98 5.64 -0.58
N LEU A 98 16.54 5.79 -1.83
CA LEU A 98 17.35 6.44 -2.88
C LEU A 98 17.54 7.95 -2.64
N HIS A 99 16.61 8.62 -1.95
CA HIS A 99 16.80 10.02 -1.55
C HIS A 99 17.93 10.21 -0.52
N LEU A 100 18.22 9.20 0.31
CA LEU A 100 19.37 9.25 1.24
C LEU A 100 20.70 9.05 0.49
N ALA A 101 20.76 8.13 -0.47
CA ALA A 101 21.98 7.91 -1.25
C ALA A 101 22.39 9.14 -2.07
N HIS A 102 21.43 9.88 -2.63
CA HIS A 102 21.72 11.11 -3.39
C HIS A 102 22.22 12.26 -2.49
N VAL A 103 21.69 12.39 -1.27
CA VAL A 103 22.12 13.41 -0.30
C VAL A 103 23.51 13.10 0.28
N ILE A 104 23.84 11.82 0.49
CA ILE A 104 25.16 11.40 0.99
C ILE A 104 26.23 11.58 -0.10
N ASN A 105 25.93 11.22 -1.35
CA ASN A 105 26.91 11.35 -2.44
C ASN A 105 27.16 12.81 -2.88
N LYS A 106 26.15 13.69 -2.78
CA LYS A 106 26.30 15.13 -3.12
C LYS A 106 27.12 15.91 -2.09
N LYS A 107 27.11 15.51 -0.81
CA LYS A 107 27.96 16.13 0.23
C LYS A 107 29.43 15.73 0.14
N ASN A 108 29.75 14.56 -0.41
CA ASN A 108 31.13 14.08 -0.63
C ASN A 108 31.77 14.56 -1.94
N GLN A 109 31.05 15.33 -2.78
CA GLN A 109 31.61 15.96 -3.99
C GLN A 109 31.66 17.50 -3.92
N GLN A 110 31.39 18.08 -2.75
CA GLN A 110 31.56 19.52 -2.49
C GLN A 110 32.49 19.80 -1.30
N GLN A 111 33.38 18.86 -0.96
CA GLN A 111 34.47 19.06 -0.01
C GLN A 111 35.81 18.65 -0.62
#